data_AF-A0A1T4W1L4-F1
#
_entry.id   AF-A0A1T4W1L4-F1
#
_cell.length_a   1.000
_cell.length_b   1.000
_cell.length_c   1.000
_cell.angle_alpha   90.00
_cell.angle_beta   90.00
_cell.angle_gamma   90.00
#
_symmetry.space_group_name_H-M   'P 1'
#
loop_
_entity.id
_entity.type
_entity.pdbx_description
1 polymer ?
#
loop_
_entity_poly.entity_id
_entity_poly.type
_entity_poly.pdbx_seq_one_letter_code
_entity_poly.pdbx_strand_id
1 'polypeptide(L)'
;MNLALSMRKTLLTSAVAMTLSLSALPAQAEQFINVLTGGTSGVYYPLGVALAKIYGEKIPEVRTQVQATKASVENLNLLQQGKGEIALALGDSVKLAWEGTRMQVLKASWINYGVWRPSIQTISKLWRLKRRR
;
A
#
# COMPACT_ATOMS: atom_id res chain seq x y z
N MET A 1 35.93 31.60 -53.74
CA MET A 1 36.16 30.59 -52.67
C MET A 1 35.17 30.66 -51.50
N ASN A 2 34.05 31.41 -51.60
CA ASN A 2 33.16 31.67 -50.44
C ASN A 2 31.83 30.88 -50.45
N LEU A 3 31.40 30.33 -51.59
CA LEU A 3 30.16 29.54 -51.67
C LEU A 3 30.26 28.19 -50.95
N ALA A 4 31.42 27.52 -51.04
CA ALA A 4 31.63 26.20 -50.44
C ALA A 4 31.65 26.21 -48.91
N LEU A 5 32.01 27.33 -48.26
CA LEU A 5 31.95 27.48 -46.81
C LEU A 5 30.52 27.71 -46.29
N SER A 6 29.65 28.34 -47.08
CA SER A 6 28.26 28.63 -46.69
C SER A 6 27.42 27.35 -46.70
N MET A 7 27.48 26.54 -47.76
CA MET A 7 26.78 25.24 -47.85
C MET A 7 27.19 24.25 -46.76
N ARG A 8 28.46 24.23 -46.34
CA ARG A 8 28.92 23.36 -45.24
C ARG A 8 28.31 23.76 -43.90
N LYS A 9 28.16 25.06 -43.63
CA LYS A 9 27.51 25.57 -42.41
C LYS A 9 26.02 25.27 -42.41
N THR A 10 25.35 25.37 -43.56
CA THR A 10 23.91 25.06 -43.70
C THR A 10 23.61 23.57 -43.56
N LEU A 11 24.50 22.69 -44.06
CA LEU A 11 24.42 21.24 -43.91
C LEU A 11 24.73 20.76 -42.47
N LEU A 12 25.62 21.46 -41.77
CA LEU A 12 25.91 21.20 -40.35
C LEU A 12 24.74 21.63 -39.45
N THR A 13 24.04 22.71 -39.78
CA THR A 13 22.84 23.15 -39.03
C THR A 13 21.62 22.25 -39.25
N SER A 14 21.48 21.60 -40.41
CA SER A 14 20.37 20.65 -40.64
C SER A 14 20.56 19.31 -39.90
N ALA A 15 21.81 18.92 -39.61
CA ALA A 15 22.11 17.70 -38.86
C ALA A 15 21.76 17.80 -37.37
N VAL A 16 21.78 19.00 -36.78
CA VAL A 16 21.44 19.23 -35.36
C VAL A 16 19.92 19.32 -35.14
N ALA A 17 19.17 19.81 -36.14
CA ALA A 17 17.71 19.90 -36.06
C ALA A 17 17.01 18.53 -36.16
N MET A 18 17.69 17.52 -36.73
CA MET A 18 17.13 16.18 -36.96
C MET A 18 17.23 15.26 -35.73
N THR A 19 18.07 15.59 -34.75
CA THR A 19 18.28 14.80 -33.52
C THR A 19 17.27 15.11 -32.41
N LEU A 20 16.48 16.18 -32.55
CA LEU A 20 15.44 16.56 -31.57
C LEU A 20 14.10 15.85 -31.81
N SER A 21 13.99 15.07 -32.88
CA SER A 21 12.78 14.31 -33.25
C SER A 21 12.72 12.92 -32.63
N LEU A 22 13.50 12.64 -31.57
CA LEU A 22 13.38 11.41 -30.80
C LEU A 22 12.08 11.47 -30.00
N SER A 23 10.99 11.19 -30.71
CA SER A 23 9.64 10.97 -30.20
C SER A 23 9.72 10.19 -28.89
N ALA A 24 9.19 10.79 -27.83
CA ALA A 24 9.01 10.12 -26.55
C ALA A 24 8.16 8.88 -26.81
N LEU A 25 8.79 7.70 -26.76
CA LEU A 25 8.05 6.45 -26.73
C LEU A 25 7.09 6.53 -25.54
N PRO A 26 5.81 6.14 -25.70
CA PRO A 26 4.91 6.10 -24.57
C PRO A 26 5.48 5.08 -23.57
N ALA A 27 5.95 5.58 -22.43
CA ALA A 27 6.28 4.73 -21.30
C ALA A 27 4.97 4.10 -20.84
N GLN A 28 4.76 2.82 -21.15
CA GLN A 28 3.66 2.03 -20.61
C GLN A 28 3.84 1.98 -19.10
N ALA A 29 2.97 2.69 -18.37
CA ALA A 29 2.98 2.68 -16.92
C ALA A 29 2.57 1.29 -16.45
N GLU A 30 3.52 0.55 -15.89
CA GLU A 30 3.27 -0.80 -15.39
C GLU A 30 2.23 -0.74 -14.27
N GLN A 31 1.14 -1.49 -14.44
CA GLN A 31 0.02 -1.49 -13.51
C GLN A 31 0.31 -2.48 -12.37
N PHE A 32 0.09 -2.06 -11.13
CA PHE A 32 0.33 -2.89 -9.95
C PHE A 32 -0.97 -3.20 -9.24
N ILE A 33 -1.11 -4.44 -8.76
CA ILE A 33 -2.17 -4.87 -7.86
C ILE A 33 -1.53 -5.42 -6.59
N ASN A 34 -1.44 -4.57 -5.58
CA ASN A 34 -1.00 -4.88 -4.24
C ASN A 34 -2.20 -5.24 -3.36
N VAL A 35 -2.22 -6.49 -2.90
CA VAL A 35 -3.27 -7.01 -2.01
C VAL A 35 -2.81 -6.88 -0.56
N LEU A 36 -3.46 -5.99 0.18
CA LEU A 36 -3.22 -5.72 1.61
C LEU A 36 -3.96 -6.74 2.47
N THR A 37 -3.22 -7.51 3.27
CA THR A 37 -3.75 -8.70 3.96
C THR A 37 -3.66 -8.61 5.48
N GLY A 38 -2.85 -9.43 6.12
CA GLY A 38 -2.60 -9.46 7.56
C GLY A 38 -1.26 -10.15 7.79
N GLY A 39 -0.96 -10.56 9.02
CA GLY A 39 0.23 -11.35 9.29
C GLY A 39 0.25 -12.63 8.43
N THR A 40 1.44 -13.11 8.07
CA THR A 40 1.64 -14.31 7.23
C THR A 40 1.04 -15.59 7.81
N SER A 41 0.86 -15.64 9.13
CA SER A 41 0.19 -16.73 9.85
C SER A 41 -1.34 -16.60 9.93
N GLY A 42 -1.89 -15.47 9.49
CA GLY A 42 -3.34 -15.19 9.51
C GLY A 42 -4.04 -15.67 8.25
N VAL A 43 -5.37 -15.78 8.32
CA VAL A 43 -6.21 -16.29 7.22
C VAL A 43 -6.18 -15.37 5.98
N TYR A 44 -5.98 -14.07 6.17
CA TYR A 44 -5.97 -13.10 5.07
C TYR A 44 -4.78 -13.27 4.12
N TYR A 45 -3.64 -13.76 4.60
CA TYR A 45 -2.45 -13.90 3.78
C TYR A 45 -2.59 -14.94 2.65
N PRO A 46 -2.95 -16.21 2.90
CA PRO A 46 -3.17 -17.18 1.83
C PRO A 46 -4.33 -16.79 0.91
N LEU A 47 -5.35 -16.08 1.41
CA LEU A 47 -6.41 -15.52 0.58
C LEU A 47 -5.87 -14.45 -0.39
N GLY A 48 -5.01 -13.55 0.09
CA GLY A 48 -4.36 -12.57 -0.78
C GLY A 48 -3.43 -13.21 -1.82
N VAL A 49 -2.72 -14.28 -1.48
CA VAL A 49 -1.90 -15.05 -2.42
C VAL A 49 -2.76 -15.65 -3.53
N ALA A 50 -3.91 -16.25 -3.19
CA ALA A 50 -4.83 -16.78 -4.17
C ALA A 50 -5.39 -15.68 -5.10
N LEU A 51 -5.78 -14.53 -4.53
CA LEU A 51 -6.27 -13.39 -5.31
C LEU A 51 -5.19 -12.82 -6.24
N ALA A 52 -3.98 -12.60 -5.73
CA ALA A 52 -2.85 -12.11 -6.54
C ALA A 52 -2.56 -13.06 -7.71
N LYS A 53 -2.56 -14.37 -7.47
CA LYS A 53 -2.40 -15.36 -8.54
C LYS A 53 -3.48 -15.24 -9.62
N ILE A 54 -4.76 -15.19 -9.22
CA ILE A 54 -5.88 -15.06 -10.16
C ILE A 54 -5.75 -13.76 -10.96
N TYR A 55 -5.43 -12.64 -10.32
CA TYR A 55 -5.29 -11.37 -11.03
C TYR A 55 -4.10 -11.35 -11.98
N GLY A 56 -2.97 -11.91 -11.58
CA GLY A 56 -1.79 -12.01 -12.45
C GLY A 56 -2.01 -12.94 -13.66
N GLU A 57 -2.89 -13.94 -13.53
CA GLU A 57 -3.25 -14.84 -14.65
C GLU A 57 -4.33 -14.27 -15.57
N LYS A 58 -5.22 -13.41 -15.05
CA LYS A 58 -6.43 -12.97 -15.76
C LYS A 58 -6.37 -11.55 -16.29
N ILE A 59 -5.51 -10.71 -15.73
CA ILE A 59 -5.36 -9.33 -16.16
C ILE A 59 -4.02 -9.21 -16.88
N PRO A 60 -4.00 -8.88 -18.18
CA PRO A 60 -2.74 -8.70 -18.90
C PRO A 60 -2.01 -7.46 -18.37
N GLU A 61 -0.68 -7.47 -18.44
CA GLU A 61 0.17 -6.30 -18.18
C GLU A 61 0.10 -5.73 -16.74
N VAL A 62 -0.40 -6.52 -15.78
CA VAL A 62 -0.33 -6.17 -14.34
C VAL A 62 0.71 -7.00 -13.60
N ARG A 63 1.38 -6.37 -12.64
CA ARG A 63 2.18 -7.05 -11.62
C ARG A 63 1.39 -7.13 -10.33
N THR A 64 1.25 -8.34 -9.82
CA THR A 64 0.54 -8.58 -8.56
C THR A 64 1.51 -8.84 -7.42
N GLN A 65 1.21 -8.32 -6.24
CA GLN A 65 1.95 -8.63 -5.02
C GLN A 65 1.00 -8.73 -3.82
N VAL A 66 1.49 -9.36 -2.75
CA VAL A 66 0.77 -9.50 -1.48
C VAL A 66 1.58 -8.83 -0.39
N GLN A 67 0.94 -7.95 0.37
CA GLN A 67 1.57 -7.24 1.47
C GLN A 67 0.99 -7.71 2.80
N ALA A 68 1.88 -8.15 3.69
CA ALA A 68 1.56 -8.42 5.08
C ALA A 68 1.46 -7.10 5.87
N THR A 69 0.43 -7.00 6.71
CA THR A 69 0.11 -5.79 7.49
C THR A 69 -0.43 -6.17 8.87
N LYS A 70 -0.83 -5.18 9.66
CA LYS A 70 -1.57 -5.30 10.93
C LYS A 70 -3.09 -5.40 10.72
N ALA A 71 -3.53 -5.88 9.55
CA ALA A 71 -4.93 -6.13 9.18
C ALA A 71 -5.80 -4.87 8.98
N SER A 72 -7.11 -4.99 9.22
CA SER A 72 -8.19 -4.14 8.68
C SER A 72 -7.92 -2.63 8.74
N VAL A 73 -7.52 -2.09 9.90
CA VAL A 73 -7.35 -0.64 10.07
C VAL A 73 -6.13 -0.13 9.30
N GLU A 74 -5.02 -0.86 9.33
CA GLU A 74 -3.84 -0.50 8.55
C GLU A 74 -4.13 -0.65 7.06
N ASN A 75 -4.86 -1.69 6.66
CA ASN A 75 -5.24 -1.91 5.27
C ASN A 75 -6.11 -0.79 4.71
N LEU A 76 -7.15 -0.37 5.43
CA LEU A 76 -8.04 0.70 4.98
C LEU A 76 -7.32 2.05 4.94
N ASN A 77 -6.37 2.31 5.85
CA ASN A 77 -5.52 3.49 5.79
C ASN A 77 -4.55 3.48 4.61
N LEU A 78 -3.94 2.33 4.31
CA LEU A 78 -3.05 2.16 3.15
C LEU A 78 -3.82 2.26 1.83
N LEU A 79 -5.03 1.69 1.77
CA LEU A 79 -5.94 1.80 0.64
C LEU A 79 -6.32 3.27 0.39
N GLN A 80 -6.69 4.02 1.44
CA GLN A 80 -6.99 5.45 1.34
C GLN A 80 -5.77 6.27 0.88
N GLN A 81 -4.56 5.85 1.21
CA GLN A 81 -3.32 6.48 0.78
C GLN A 81 -2.89 6.09 -0.65
N GLY A 82 -3.64 5.22 -1.34
CA GLY A 82 -3.24 4.68 -2.64
C GLY A 82 -2.00 3.78 -2.58
N LYS A 83 -1.70 3.19 -1.42
CA LYS A 83 -0.55 2.28 -1.21
C LYS A 83 -0.92 0.81 -1.43
N GLY A 84 -2.13 0.56 -1.90
CA GLY A 84 -2.55 -0.74 -2.41
C GLY A 84 -3.90 -0.62 -3.09
N GLU A 85 -4.15 -1.55 -3.99
CA GLU A 85 -5.32 -1.54 -4.87
C GLU A 85 -6.46 -2.37 -4.27
N ILE A 86 -6.13 -3.33 -3.40
CA ILE A 86 -7.10 -4.23 -2.76
C ILE A 86 -6.76 -4.37 -1.27
N ALA A 87 -7.77 -4.33 -0.42
CA ALA A 87 -7.63 -4.48 1.03
C ALA A 87 -8.61 -5.51 1.59
N LEU A 88 -8.11 -6.45 2.37
CA LEU A 88 -8.94 -7.32 3.19
C LEU A 88 -9.24 -6.62 4.53
N ALA A 89 -10.51 -6.56 4.91
CA ALA A 89 -10.93 -5.95 6.16
C ALA A 89 -12.20 -6.61 6.70
N LEU A 90 -12.40 -6.50 8.01
CA LEU A 90 -13.66 -6.87 8.65
C LEU A 90 -14.74 -5.83 8.37
N GLY A 91 -16.00 -6.27 8.30
CA GLY A 91 -17.14 -5.41 7.93
C GLY A 91 -17.39 -4.26 8.91
N ASP A 92 -17.07 -4.43 10.19
CA ASP A 92 -17.12 -3.37 11.20
C ASP A 92 -16.12 -2.24 10.90
N SER A 93 -14.90 -2.60 10.50
CA SER A 93 -13.85 -1.67 10.10
C SER A 93 -14.26 -0.93 8.82
N VAL A 94 -14.81 -1.64 7.83
CA VAL A 94 -15.31 -1.04 6.59
C VAL A 94 -16.45 -0.06 6.87
N LYS A 95 -17.40 -0.42 7.74
CA LYS A 95 -18.49 0.46 8.15
C LYS A 95 -17.96 1.75 8.78
N LEU A 96 -17.00 1.64 9.71
CA LEU A 96 -16.38 2.82 10.33
C LEU A 96 -15.65 3.71 9.30
N ALA A 97 -15.02 3.11 8.27
CA ALA A 97 -14.36 3.84 7.18
C ALA A 97 -15.37 4.68 6.40
N TRP A 98 -16.47 4.01 6.04
CA TRP A 98 -17.53 4.58 5.26
C TRP A 98 -18.19 5.76 5.97
N GLU A 99 -18.41 5.64 7.27
CA GLU A 99 -18.96 6.70 8.11
C GLU A 99 -17.97 7.86 8.37
N GLY A 100 -16.77 7.84 7.79
CA GLY A 100 -15.74 8.86 7.98
C GLY A 100 -15.16 8.90 9.39
N THR A 101 -15.40 7.85 10.19
CA THR A 101 -14.85 7.76 11.54
C THR A 101 -13.37 7.51 11.43
N ARG A 102 -12.57 8.34 12.12
CA ARG A 102 -11.12 8.33 12.00
C ARG A 102 -10.57 6.96 12.43
N MET A 103 -10.17 6.15 11.45
CA MET A 103 -9.49 4.88 11.66
C MET A 103 -8.02 5.09 12.02
N GLN A 104 -7.77 5.94 13.02
CA GLN A 104 -6.46 5.92 13.66
C GLN A 104 -6.31 4.53 14.28
N VAL A 105 -5.20 3.88 13.93
CA VAL A 105 -4.71 2.61 14.47
C VAL A 105 -5.43 2.28 15.77
N LEU A 106 -6.20 1.20 15.78
CA LEU A 106 -6.86 0.63 16.95
C LEU A 106 -5.84 0.17 18.03
N LYS A 107 -4.70 0.84 18.18
CA LYS A 107 -3.88 0.88 19.39
C LYS A 107 -4.70 1.31 20.61
N ALA A 108 -5.83 2.00 20.42
CA ALA A 108 -6.77 2.34 21.49
C ALA A 108 -8.03 1.44 21.55
N SER A 109 -8.28 0.53 20.60
CA SER A 109 -9.44 -0.39 20.67
C SER A 109 -9.08 -1.78 21.21
N TRP A 110 -8.00 -1.87 21.97
CA TRP A 110 -7.84 -2.93 22.98
C TRP A 110 -8.80 -2.76 24.17
N ILE A 111 -9.84 -1.95 24.04
CA ILE A 111 -10.80 -1.65 25.11
C ILE A 111 -12.15 -2.35 24.89
N ASN A 112 -12.48 -2.85 23.69
CA ASN A 112 -13.84 -3.32 23.40
C ASN A 112 -14.06 -4.84 23.24
N TYR A 113 -13.11 -5.68 23.68
CA TYR A 113 -13.37 -7.11 23.91
C TYR A 113 -12.71 -7.62 25.22
N GLY A 114 -12.87 -6.88 26.32
CA GLY A 114 -12.81 -7.48 27.65
C GLY A 114 -11.46 -8.00 28.15
N VAL A 115 -10.36 -7.24 27.98
CA VAL A 115 -9.13 -7.48 28.77
C VAL A 115 -8.89 -6.31 29.71
N TRP A 116 -9.29 -6.50 30.96
CA TRP A 116 -9.03 -5.61 32.08
C TRP A 116 -7.51 -5.48 32.31
N ARG A 117 -6.96 -4.27 32.16
CA ARG A 117 -5.56 -3.95 32.52
C ARG A 117 -5.53 -3.14 33.82
N PRO A 118 -5.27 -3.75 34.97
CA PRO A 118 -5.05 -3.00 36.20
C PRO A 118 -3.75 -2.21 36.12
N SER A 119 -3.73 -1.03 36.72
CA SER A 119 -2.48 -0.33 36.99
C SER A 119 -1.60 -1.15 37.94
N ILE A 120 -0.29 -0.93 37.91
CA ILE A 120 0.68 -1.58 38.83
C ILE A 120 0.26 -1.37 40.30
N GLN A 121 -0.35 -0.22 40.61
CA GLN A 121 -0.88 0.09 41.94
C GLN A 121 -2.07 -0.82 42.32
N THR A 122 -2.97 -1.11 41.38
CA THR A 122 -4.11 -2.02 41.54
C THR A 122 -3.65 -3.48 41.72
N ILE A 123 -2.64 -3.92 40.96
CA ILE A 123 -2.01 -5.24 41.14
C ILE A 123 -1.39 -5.34 42.55
N SER A 124 -0.71 -4.29 43.02
CA SER A 124 -0.08 -4.27 44.36
C SER A 124 -1.10 -4.33 45.51
N LYS A 125 -2.29 -3.72 45.33
CA LYS A 125 -3.38 -3.76 46.32
C LYS A 125 -4.01 -5.14 46.38
N LEU A 126 -4.26 -5.76 45.21
CA LEU A 126 -4.81 -7.12 45.13
C LEU A 126 -3.85 -8.17 45.70
N TRP A 127 -2.55 -8.03 45.45
CA TRP A 127 -1.53 -8.90 46.03
C TRP A 127 -1.46 -8.80 47.57
N ARG A 128 -1.67 -7.60 48.12
CA ARG A 128 -1.75 -7.39 49.58
C ARG A 128 -3.01 -7.97 50.20
N LEU A 129 -4.15 -7.91 49.51
CA LEU A 129 -5.41 -8.51 49.94
C LEU A 129 -5.34 -10.04 49.95
N LYS A 130 -4.69 -10.66 48.96
CA LYS A 130 -4.54 -12.12 48.88
C LYS A 130 -3.60 -12.71 49.94
N ARG A 131 -2.64 -11.92 50.45
CA ARG A 131 -1.69 -12.32 51.51
C ARG A 131 -2.24 -12.15 52.94
N ARG A 132 -3.48 -11.66 53.10
CA ARG A 132 -4.15 -11.43 54.39
C ARG A 132 -5.27 -12.44 54.68
N ARG A 133 -5.42 -13.49 53.87
CA ARG A 133 -6.12 -14.72 54.23
C ARG A 133 -5.10 -15.80 54.53
#